data_AF-A0A9C8ZVY6-F1
#
_entry.id   AF-A0A9C8ZVY6-F1
#
_cell.length_a   1.000
_cell.length_b   1.000
_cell.length_c   1.000
_cell.angle_alpha   90.00
_cell.angle_beta   90.00
_cell.angle_gamma   90.00
#
_symmetry.space_group_name_H-M   'P 1'
#
loop_
_entity.id
_entity.type
_entity.pdbx_description
1 polymer ?
#
loop_
_entity_poly.entity_id
_entity_poly.type
_entity_poly.pdbx_seq_one_letter_code
_entity_poly.pdbx_strand_id
1 'polypeptide(L)'
;MFRIIISAFFIMLSSVSYAADDGQRLYVKNCAACHGYDGNGGVGVPLSLPDFLATASNDYFFKTIRKGRPGRVMPAFKNLSDDEVDSIIHFIRTWSDNLPPNYSTQPVRGNAKNGEKLFQTQCASCHGKSGKGGEGTGVTMSRPRSQPILAPALNNTGFLASAPDEMIKRTLIKGRKGTPMVSFLDKGLSEKDIDDIVAYVRSFETQTTVSTNSKKDEPAVIIKESPYSLDETVDSLKNAVVSMNFRLIRVQNLDAGLTEKGKEDKKQVIVYSCNFNILDRALKIDPRVGLFLPCRITVVQHDGKVLVMFANPLRMSELFNNSELDNMCAELKSVYEEMIDEALL
;
A
#
# COMPACT_ATOMS: atom_id res chain seq x y z
N MET A 1 -51.26 -2.83 -66.04
CA MET A 1 -51.22 -3.13 -64.60
C MET A 1 -50.04 -4.05 -64.31
N PHE A 2 -48.86 -3.49 -64.03
CA PHE A 2 -47.67 -4.24 -63.61
C PHE A 2 -47.59 -4.20 -62.08
N ARG A 3 -47.65 -5.36 -61.42
CA ARG A 3 -47.45 -5.50 -59.97
C ARG A 3 -45.98 -5.74 -59.70
N ILE A 4 -45.32 -4.75 -59.09
CA ILE A 4 -43.93 -4.82 -58.60
C ILE A 4 -43.98 -5.51 -57.23
N ILE A 5 -43.35 -6.68 -57.12
CA ILE A 5 -43.10 -7.39 -55.85
C ILE A 5 -41.82 -6.79 -55.27
N ILE A 6 -41.95 -5.96 -54.24
CA ILE A 6 -40.82 -5.45 -53.45
C ILE A 6 -40.43 -6.54 -52.47
N SER A 7 -39.35 -7.25 -52.78
CA SER A 7 -38.72 -8.22 -51.88
C SER A 7 -37.95 -7.46 -50.81
N ALA A 8 -38.45 -7.46 -49.57
CA ALA A 8 -37.79 -6.85 -48.42
C ALA A 8 -36.54 -7.68 -48.05
N PHE A 9 -35.36 -7.11 -48.31
CA PHE A 9 -34.08 -7.67 -47.90
C PHE A 9 -33.87 -7.33 -46.42
N PHE A 10 -34.16 -8.29 -45.54
CA PHE A 10 -33.93 -8.18 -44.10
C PHE A 10 -32.42 -8.30 -43.84
N ILE A 11 -31.73 -7.15 -43.71
CA ILE A 11 -30.34 -7.11 -43.27
C ILE A 11 -30.32 -7.46 -41.78
N MET A 12 -30.00 -8.71 -41.47
CA MET A 12 -29.62 -9.14 -40.12
C MET A 12 -28.32 -8.40 -39.74
N LEU A 13 -28.42 -7.35 -38.93
CA LEU A 13 -27.28 -6.81 -38.22
C LEU A 13 -26.81 -7.86 -37.23
N SER A 14 -25.75 -8.59 -37.60
CA SER A 14 -24.98 -9.43 -36.70
C SER A 14 -24.54 -8.60 -35.50
N SER A 15 -25.14 -8.83 -34.34
CA SER A 15 -24.66 -8.30 -33.08
C SER A 15 -23.25 -8.86 -32.89
N VAL A 16 -22.23 -8.02 -32.96
CA VAL A 16 -20.89 -8.38 -32.52
C VAL A 16 -20.99 -8.53 -31.00
N SER A 17 -21.29 -9.74 -30.53
CA SER A 17 -21.08 -10.09 -29.12
C SER A 17 -19.59 -9.99 -28.87
N TYR A 18 -19.15 -8.90 -28.21
CA TYR A 18 -17.90 -8.92 -27.49
C TYR A 18 -17.96 -10.12 -26.54
N ALA A 19 -17.14 -11.14 -26.82
CA ALA A 19 -16.99 -12.26 -25.90
C ALA A 19 -16.56 -11.66 -24.56
N ALA A 20 -17.41 -11.80 -23.53
CA ALA A 20 -17.05 -11.37 -22.19
C ALA A 20 -15.70 -12.00 -21.82
N ASP A 21 -14.76 -11.17 -21.35
CA ASP A 21 -13.47 -11.67 -20.91
C ASP A 21 -13.69 -12.75 -19.84
N ASP A 22 -12.94 -13.85 -19.94
CA ASP A 22 -13.02 -14.95 -18.98
C ASP A 22 -12.56 -14.46 -17.59
N GLY A 23 -13.52 -14.04 -16.76
CA GLY A 23 -13.32 -13.53 -15.42
C GLY A 23 -12.61 -14.51 -14.48
N GLN A 24 -12.81 -15.81 -14.68
CA GLN A 24 -12.10 -16.84 -13.91
C GLN A 24 -10.62 -16.84 -14.28
N ARG A 25 -10.30 -16.85 -15.57
CA ARG A 25 -8.90 -16.78 -16.04
C ARG A 25 -8.20 -15.50 -15.57
N LEU A 26 -8.90 -14.36 -15.65
CA LEU A 26 -8.38 -13.09 -15.14
C LEU A 26 -8.14 -13.12 -13.63
N TYR A 27 -9.06 -13.68 -12.86
CA TYR A 27 -8.92 -13.84 -11.41
C TYR A 27 -7.73 -14.74 -11.05
N VAL A 28 -7.61 -15.90 -11.72
CA VAL A 28 -6.49 -16.84 -11.49
C VAL A 28 -5.15 -16.16 -11.77
N LYS A 29 -5.05 -15.42 -12.87
CA LYS A 29 -3.83 -14.72 -13.26
C LYS A 29 -3.42 -13.60 -12.29
N ASN A 30 -4.38 -12.87 -11.74
CA ASN A 30 -4.10 -11.61 -11.04
C ASN A 30 -4.35 -11.66 -9.52
N CYS A 31 -5.18 -12.57 -9.03
CA CYS A 31 -5.72 -12.52 -7.66
C CYS A 31 -5.49 -13.82 -6.88
N ALA A 32 -5.56 -14.99 -7.53
CA ALA A 32 -5.55 -16.29 -6.83
C ALA A 32 -4.26 -16.57 -6.07
N ALA A 33 -3.11 -16.03 -6.50
CA ALA A 33 -1.84 -16.16 -5.78
C ALA A 33 -1.91 -15.64 -4.34
N CYS A 34 -2.78 -14.64 -4.08
CA CYS A 34 -3.00 -14.10 -2.75
C CYS A 34 -4.31 -14.62 -2.13
N HIS A 35 -5.40 -14.60 -2.88
CA HIS A 35 -6.75 -14.82 -2.36
C HIS A 35 -7.26 -16.26 -2.49
N GLY A 36 -6.43 -17.19 -2.99
CA GLY A 36 -6.81 -18.58 -3.23
C GLY A 36 -7.55 -18.76 -4.57
N TYR A 37 -7.60 -19.97 -5.11
CA TYR A 37 -8.28 -20.25 -6.38
C TYR A 37 -9.80 -20.13 -6.28
N ASP A 38 -10.32 -20.43 -5.09
CA ASP A 38 -11.72 -20.45 -4.66
C ASP A 38 -12.05 -19.29 -3.71
N GLY A 39 -11.19 -18.27 -3.66
CA GLY A 39 -11.41 -17.09 -2.82
C GLY A 39 -11.28 -17.35 -1.32
N ASN A 40 -10.82 -18.52 -0.90
CA ASN A 40 -10.70 -18.93 0.50
C ASN A 40 -9.57 -18.22 1.27
N GLY A 41 -8.81 -17.36 0.60
CA GLY A 41 -7.76 -16.53 1.20
C GLY A 41 -6.39 -17.20 1.19
N GLY A 42 -5.55 -16.81 2.16
CA GLY A 42 -4.20 -17.31 2.32
C GLY A 42 -3.25 -16.17 2.69
N VAL A 43 -2.55 -15.64 1.69
CA VAL A 43 -1.79 -14.39 1.82
C VAL A 43 -2.76 -13.21 1.91
N GLY A 44 -3.72 -13.15 0.99
CA GLY A 44 -4.82 -12.20 1.02
C GLY A 44 -5.95 -12.64 1.95
N VAL A 45 -6.84 -11.69 2.27
CA VAL A 45 -8.08 -11.99 3.00
C VAL A 45 -9.01 -12.90 2.17
N PRO A 46 -9.79 -13.78 2.80
CA PRO A 46 -10.77 -14.59 2.09
C PRO A 46 -11.87 -13.71 1.49
N LEU A 47 -12.10 -13.88 0.20
CA LEU A 47 -13.10 -13.17 -0.59
C LEU A 47 -14.41 -13.95 -0.71
N SER A 48 -14.39 -15.28 -0.53
CA SER A 48 -15.57 -16.15 -0.62
C SER A 48 -16.38 -16.25 0.67
N LEU A 49 -16.05 -15.43 1.70
CA LEU A 49 -16.84 -15.40 2.93
C LEU A 49 -18.28 -14.90 2.65
N PRO A 50 -19.32 -15.66 3.02
CA PRO A 50 -20.71 -15.31 2.71
C PRO A 50 -21.11 -13.90 3.20
N ASP A 51 -20.77 -13.55 4.45
CA ASP A 51 -21.08 -12.23 5.01
C ASP A 51 -20.30 -11.10 4.34
N PHE A 52 -19.09 -11.38 3.84
CA PHE A 52 -18.33 -10.39 3.09
C PHE A 52 -18.98 -10.15 1.72
N LEU A 53 -19.35 -11.19 0.99
CA LEU A 53 -20.04 -11.05 -0.30
C LEU A 53 -21.42 -10.40 -0.14
N ALA A 54 -22.14 -10.69 0.94
CA ALA A 54 -23.43 -10.07 1.27
C ALA A 54 -23.33 -8.58 1.65
N THR A 55 -22.14 -8.11 2.08
CA THR A 55 -21.93 -6.73 2.51
C THR A 55 -21.11 -5.89 1.54
N ALA A 56 -20.23 -6.48 0.72
CA ALA A 56 -19.46 -5.77 -0.29
C ALA A 56 -20.30 -5.54 -1.54
N SER A 57 -20.43 -4.30 -2.01
CA SER A 57 -21.10 -3.95 -3.28
C SER A 57 -20.16 -4.15 -4.47
N ASN A 58 -20.70 -4.21 -5.70
CA ASN A 58 -19.86 -4.28 -6.91
C ASN A 58 -18.99 -3.02 -7.05
N ASP A 59 -19.55 -1.84 -6.76
CA ASP A 59 -18.82 -0.57 -6.72
C ASP A 59 -17.64 -0.60 -5.72
N TYR A 60 -17.85 -1.19 -4.53
CA TYR A 60 -16.77 -1.38 -3.56
C TYR A 60 -15.66 -2.27 -4.10
N PHE A 61 -16.00 -3.39 -4.75
CA PHE A 61 -15.01 -4.27 -5.36
C PHE A 61 -14.25 -3.57 -6.48
N PHE A 62 -14.97 -2.91 -7.39
CA PHE A 62 -14.40 -2.18 -8.51
C PHE A 62 -13.40 -1.12 -8.03
N LYS A 63 -13.82 -0.25 -7.10
CA LYS A 63 -12.95 0.76 -6.50
C LYS A 63 -11.78 0.14 -5.75
N THR A 64 -11.99 -0.97 -5.05
CA THR A 64 -10.90 -1.66 -4.32
C THR A 64 -9.87 -2.25 -5.27
N ILE A 65 -10.28 -2.85 -6.39
CA ILE A 65 -9.35 -3.37 -7.42
C ILE A 65 -8.60 -2.21 -8.09
N ARG A 66 -9.29 -1.10 -8.39
CA ARG A 66 -8.70 0.09 -9.03
C ARG A 66 -7.73 0.86 -8.15
N LYS A 67 -8.07 1.02 -6.86
CA LYS A 67 -7.29 1.84 -5.91
C LYS A 67 -6.32 1.01 -5.08
N GLY A 68 -6.52 -0.31 -5.01
CA GLY A 68 -5.80 -1.19 -4.12
C GLY A 68 -6.01 -0.83 -2.65
N ARG A 69 -5.02 -1.17 -1.83
CA ARG A 69 -4.88 -0.73 -0.45
C ARG A 69 -3.51 -0.08 -0.30
N PRO A 70 -3.37 1.24 -0.60
CA PRO A 70 -2.10 1.94 -0.45
C PRO A 70 -1.59 1.82 0.98
N GLY A 71 -0.37 1.35 1.18
CA GLY A 71 0.10 0.98 2.50
C GLY A 71 0.18 -0.53 2.75
N ARG A 72 -0.40 -1.35 1.88
CA ARG A 72 -0.55 -2.80 2.02
C ARG A 72 -0.19 -3.51 0.72
N VAL A 73 -0.19 -4.83 0.81
CA VAL A 73 0.22 -5.75 -0.27
C VAL A 73 -0.71 -5.72 -1.46
N MET A 74 -2.01 -5.43 -1.25
CA MET A 74 -2.98 -5.43 -2.33
C MET A 74 -2.75 -4.22 -3.24
N PRO A 75 -2.19 -4.42 -4.45
CA PRO A 75 -1.82 -3.32 -5.31
C PRO A 75 -3.05 -2.73 -6.00
N ALA A 76 -2.86 -1.58 -6.64
CA ALA A 76 -3.83 -1.02 -7.57
C ALA A 76 -3.66 -1.68 -8.95
N PHE A 77 -4.72 -2.27 -9.49
CA PHE A 77 -4.71 -2.92 -10.81
C PHE A 77 -5.07 -1.90 -11.90
N LYS A 78 -4.13 -1.01 -12.22
CA LYS A 78 -4.32 0.06 -13.21
C LYS A 78 -4.28 -0.43 -14.67
N ASN A 79 -3.65 -1.59 -14.91
CA ASN A 79 -3.43 -2.12 -16.25
C ASN A 79 -4.58 -2.98 -16.77
N LEU A 80 -5.57 -3.30 -15.93
CA LEU A 80 -6.78 -4.00 -16.36
C LEU A 80 -7.75 -2.98 -16.99
N SER A 81 -8.54 -3.36 -17.99
CA SER A 81 -9.67 -2.56 -18.49
C SER A 81 -10.84 -2.59 -17.49
N ASP A 82 -11.80 -1.67 -17.62
CA ASP A 82 -12.97 -1.66 -16.73
C ASP A 82 -13.80 -2.95 -16.91
N ASP A 83 -13.94 -3.41 -18.16
CA ASP A 83 -14.63 -4.66 -18.49
C ASP A 83 -13.91 -5.91 -17.91
N GLU A 84 -12.57 -5.91 -17.89
CA GLU A 84 -11.79 -6.98 -17.26
C GLU A 84 -12.00 -6.99 -15.73
N VAL A 85 -12.07 -5.80 -15.10
CA VAL A 85 -12.37 -5.68 -13.66
C VAL A 85 -13.78 -6.18 -13.37
N ASP A 86 -14.78 -5.80 -14.18
CA ASP A 86 -16.15 -6.26 -14.02
C ASP A 86 -16.28 -7.78 -14.23
N SER A 87 -15.53 -8.34 -15.17
CA SER A 87 -15.47 -9.79 -15.39
C SER A 87 -14.89 -10.53 -14.18
N ILE A 88 -13.84 -9.99 -13.55
CA ILE A 88 -13.30 -10.53 -12.28
C ILE A 88 -14.35 -10.45 -11.17
N ILE A 89 -15.06 -9.32 -11.05
CA ILE A 89 -16.11 -9.15 -10.03
C ILE A 89 -17.23 -10.15 -10.25
N HIS A 90 -17.68 -10.34 -11.50
CA HIS A 90 -18.69 -11.32 -11.84
C HIS A 90 -18.27 -12.73 -11.42
N PHE A 91 -17.00 -13.11 -11.66
CA PHE A 91 -16.47 -14.37 -11.18
C PHE A 91 -16.49 -14.49 -9.64
N ILE A 92 -16.01 -13.47 -8.92
CA ILE A 92 -16.07 -13.43 -7.43
C ILE A 92 -17.50 -13.61 -6.91
N ARG A 93 -18.51 -13.08 -7.62
CA ARG A 93 -19.91 -13.22 -7.26
C ARG A 93 -20.46 -14.63 -7.41
N THR A 94 -19.83 -15.49 -8.21
CA THR A 94 -20.28 -16.89 -8.36
C THR A 94 -20.14 -17.72 -7.07
N TRP A 95 -19.38 -17.24 -6.07
CA TRP A 95 -19.22 -17.92 -4.78
C TRP A 95 -20.33 -17.62 -3.77
N SER A 96 -21.32 -16.79 -4.12
CA SER A 96 -22.42 -16.41 -3.21
C SER A 96 -23.73 -16.32 -3.97
N ASP A 97 -24.77 -16.90 -3.39
CA ASP A 97 -26.15 -16.76 -3.90
C ASP A 97 -26.80 -15.43 -3.51
N ASN A 98 -26.17 -14.63 -2.62
CA ASN A 98 -26.67 -13.31 -2.24
C ASN A 98 -26.51 -12.30 -3.38
N LEU A 99 -27.57 -11.55 -3.63
CA LEU A 99 -27.51 -10.39 -4.53
C LEU A 99 -26.54 -9.33 -3.98
N PRO A 100 -25.73 -8.70 -4.85
CA PRO A 100 -24.86 -7.59 -4.44
C PRO A 100 -25.67 -6.47 -3.79
N PRO A 101 -25.27 -5.97 -2.61
CA PRO A 101 -25.95 -4.84 -2.00
C PRO A 101 -25.75 -3.57 -2.83
N ASN A 102 -26.79 -2.75 -2.90
CA ASN A 102 -26.74 -1.39 -3.43
C ASN A 102 -26.86 -0.41 -2.27
N TYR A 103 -25.82 0.37 -2.02
CA TYR A 103 -25.76 1.30 -0.89
C TYR A 103 -25.93 2.74 -1.33
N SER A 104 -26.54 3.52 -0.44
CA SER A 104 -26.54 4.98 -0.56
C SER A 104 -25.12 5.54 -0.46
N THR A 105 -24.83 6.55 -1.27
CA THR A 105 -23.60 7.35 -1.17
C THR A 105 -23.74 8.53 -0.21
N GLN A 106 -24.91 8.65 0.46
CA GLN A 106 -25.13 9.71 1.43
C GLN A 106 -24.28 9.47 2.69
N PRO A 107 -23.61 10.50 3.23
CA PRO A 107 -22.83 10.36 4.45
C PRO A 107 -23.73 9.98 5.63
N VAL A 108 -23.24 9.09 6.48
CA VAL A 108 -23.87 8.79 7.77
C VAL A 108 -23.54 9.94 8.74
N ARG A 109 -24.58 10.51 9.34
CA ARG A 109 -24.43 11.61 10.30
C ARG A 109 -24.27 11.08 11.71
N GLY A 110 -23.09 11.25 12.27
CA GLY A 110 -22.76 10.89 13.65
C GLY A 110 -21.83 11.90 14.32
N ASN A 111 -21.64 11.77 15.62
CA ASN A 111 -20.72 12.55 16.43
C ASN A 111 -19.35 11.85 16.49
N ALA A 112 -18.40 12.31 15.67
CA ALA A 112 -17.06 11.73 15.60
C ALA A 112 -16.30 11.74 16.94
N LYS A 113 -16.55 12.69 17.86
CA LYS A 113 -15.91 12.71 19.18
C LYS A 113 -16.44 11.60 20.09
N ASN A 114 -17.73 11.27 19.98
CA ASN A 114 -18.28 10.11 20.68
C ASN A 114 -17.79 8.81 20.02
N GLY A 115 -17.78 8.78 18.68
CA GLY A 115 -17.26 7.68 17.89
C GLY A 115 -15.83 7.33 18.22
N GLU A 116 -14.97 8.32 18.45
CA GLU A 116 -13.59 8.12 18.89
C GLU A 116 -13.52 7.33 20.21
N LYS A 117 -14.29 7.75 21.23
CA LYS A 117 -14.30 7.07 22.54
C LYS A 117 -14.76 5.61 22.41
N LEU A 118 -15.80 5.38 21.62
CA LEU A 118 -16.31 4.04 21.33
C LEU A 118 -15.28 3.23 20.55
N PHE A 119 -14.61 3.82 19.57
CA PHE A 119 -13.58 3.17 18.78
C PHE A 119 -12.38 2.76 19.64
N GLN A 120 -11.92 3.63 20.55
CA GLN A 120 -10.81 3.32 21.44
C GLN A 120 -11.12 2.14 22.39
N THR A 121 -12.38 1.99 22.79
CA THR A 121 -12.80 0.93 23.72
C THR A 121 -13.17 -0.37 23.02
N GLN A 122 -13.79 -0.31 21.83
CA GLN A 122 -14.38 -1.46 21.15
C GLN A 122 -13.59 -1.96 19.94
N CYS A 123 -12.80 -1.09 19.29
CA CYS A 123 -12.22 -1.37 17.97
C CYS A 123 -10.68 -1.35 17.99
N ALA A 124 -10.08 -0.44 18.76
CA ALA A 124 -8.64 -0.15 18.72
C ALA A 124 -7.75 -1.33 19.15
N SER A 125 -8.28 -2.28 19.94
CA SER A 125 -7.54 -3.50 20.32
C SER A 125 -7.17 -4.36 19.12
N CYS A 126 -7.99 -4.32 18.06
CA CYS A 126 -7.76 -5.07 16.81
C CYS A 126 -7.31 -4.13 15.69
N HIS A 127 -8.00 -3.01 15.49
CA HIS A 127 -7.77 -2.08 14.38
C HIS A 127 -6.70 -1.00 14.69
N GLY A 128 -6.08 -1.02 15.86
CA GLY A 128 -5.12 -0.01 16.30
C GLY A 128 -5.78 1.32 16.65
N LYS A 129 -5.15 2.12 17.53
CA LYS A 129 -5.72 3.40 18.03
C LYS A 129 -6.02 4.41 16.93
N SER A 130 -5.23 4.43 15.86
CA SER A 130 -5.39 5.30 14.69
C SER A 130 -6.08 4.62 13.51
N GLY A 131 -6.71 3.46 13.71
CA GLY A 131 -7.30 2.68 12.62
C GLY A 131 -6.28 2.03 11.69
N LYS A 132 -5.00 1.98 12.07
CA LYS A 132 -3.91 1.40 11.26
C LYS A 132 -4.02 -0.11 11.03
N GLY A 133 -4.96 -0.82 11.63
CA GLY A 133 -5.04 -2.29 11.55
C GLY A 133 -3.91 -2.98 12.33
N GLY A 134 -3.74 -4.29 12.08
CA GLY A 134 -2.58 -5.02 12.58
C GLY A 134 -1.25 -4.50 12.00
N GLU A 135 -0.17 -4.58 12.78
CA GLU A 135 1.16 -4.14 12.33
C GLU A 135 1.70 -5.02 11.19
N GLY A 136 2.45 -4.39 10.28
CA GLY A 136 3.03 -5.04 9.10
C GLY A 136 2.03 -5.15 7.95
N THR A 137 2.49 -5.67 6.81
CA THR A 137 1.69 -5.69 5.57
C THR A 137 0.49 -6.66 5.61
N GLY A 138 0.33 -7.43 6.68
CA GLY A 138 -0.72 -8.45 6.81
C GLY A 138 -0.33 -9.82 6.26
N VAL A 139 0.89 -9.97 5.73
CA VAL A 139 1.34 -11.13 4.95
C VAL A 139 2.76 -11.57 5.27
N THR A 140 3.20 -11.49 6.51
CA THR A 140 4.48 -12.14 6.79
C THR A 140 4.34 -13.60 6.35
N MET A 141 5.13 -14.02 5.35
CA MET A 141 5.10 -15.37 4.79
C MET A 141 5.34 -16.43 5.88
N SER A 142 5.86 -15.96 7.02
CA SER A 142 6.12 -16.66 8.27
C SER A 142 4.92 -16.74 9.23
N ARG A 143 3.80 -16.04 9.01
CA ARG A 143 2.61 -16.12 9.87
C ARG A 143 1.84 -17.42 9.56
N PRO A 144 1.61 -18.30 10.55
CA PRO A 144 0.83 -19.51 10.34
C PRO A 144 -0.59 -19.20 9.84
N ARG A 145 -1.02 -19.90 8.80
CA ARG A 145 -2.34 -19.73 8.15
C ARG A 145 -3.51 -20.14 9.05
N SER A 146 -3.24 -20.83 10.17
CA SER A 146 -4.21 -21.15 11.21
C SER A 146 -4.52 -19.97 12.15
N GLN A 147 -3.76 -18.88 12.08
CA GLN A 147 -4.02 -17.70 12.91
C GLN A 147 -5.16 -16.85 12.34
N PRO A 148 -5.92 -16.14 13.20
CA PRO A 148 -7.01 -15.28 12.76
C PRO A 148 -6.57 -14.22 11.75
N ILE A 149 -7.50 -13.87 10.84
CA ILE A 149 -7.34 -12.80 9.86
C ILE A 149 -6.98 -11.50 10.58
N LEU A 150 -5.92 -10.84 10.11
CA LEU A 150 -5.49 -9.57 10.68
C LEU A 150 -6.54 -8.49 10.39
N ALA A 151 -6.79 -7.66 11.40
CA ALA A 151 -7.73 -6.56 11.28
C ALA A 151 -7.24 -5.58 10.20
N PRO A 152 -8.09 -5.23 9.21
CA PRO A 152 -7.70 -4.32 8.15
C PRO A 152 -7.47 -2.90 8.68
N ALA A 153 -6.63 -2.16 7.97
CA ALA A 153 -6.43 -0.74 8.18
C ALA A 153 -7.66 0.06 7.73
N LEU A 154 -8.36 0.64 8.69
CA LEU A 154 -9.55 1.47 8.50
C LEU A 154 -9.17 2.90 8.09
N ASN A 155 -7.97 3.36 8.43
CA ASN A 155 -7.43 4.64 7.97
C ASN A 155 -6.81 4.57 6.55
N ASN A 156 -6.88 3.41 5.89
CA ASN A 156 -6.33 3.21 4.57
C ASN A 156 -7.09 4.04 3.52
N THR A 157 -6.41 4.89 2.76
CA THR A 157 -7.04 5.77 1.76
C THR A 157 -7.78 5.00 0.68
N GLY A 158 -7.25 3.85 0.25
CA GLY A 158 -7.92 2.97 -0.70
C GLY A 158 -9.21 2.39 -0.13
N PHE A 159 -9.21 1.99 1.15
CA PHE A 159 -10.42 1.51 1.84
C PHE A 159 -11.46 2.61 1.98
N LEU A 160 -11.07 3.75 2.55
CA LEU A 160 -11.96 4.88 2.79
C LEU A 160 -12.61 5.35 1.49
N ALA A 161 -11.82 5.44 0.41
CA ALA A 161 -12.31 5.87 -0.90
C ALA A 161 -13.09 4.79 -1.68
N SER A 162 -13.19 3.56 -1.16
CA SER A 162 -13.94 2.44 -1.80
C SER A 162 -15.17 2.03 -1.01
N ALA A 163 -15.10 2.05 0.33
CA ALA A 163 -16.20 1.67 1.21
C ALA A 163 -17.17 2.85 1.33
N PRO A 164 -18.48 2.69 1.07
CA PRO A 164 -19.50 3.68 1.44
C PRO A 164 -19.86 3.57 2.93
N ASP A 165 -20.38 4.65 3.53
CA ASP A 165 -20.69 4.73 4.96
C ASP A 165 -21.67 3.64 5.39
N GLU A 166 -22.70 3.42 4.59
CA GLU A 166 -23.72 2.41 4.82
C GLU A 166 -23.14 0.98 4.84
N MET A 167 -22.10 0.71 4.06
CA MET A 167 -21.38 -0.57 4.12
C MET A 167 -20.62 -0.73 5.45
N ILE A 168 -19.98 0.33 5.94
CA ILE A 168 -19.28 0.33 7.22
C ILE A 168 -20.30 0.12 8.34
N LYS A 169 -21.41 0.88 8.34
CA LYS A 169 -22.54 0.72 9.27
C LYS A 169 -23.06 -0.71 9.27
N ARG A 170 -23.37 -1.27 8.09
CA ARG A 170 -23.88 -2.64 7.98
C ARG A 170 -22.88 -3.69 8.46
N THR A 171 -21.59 -3.47 8.25
CA THR A 171 -20.53 -4.33 8.80
C THR A 171 -20.54 -4.31 10.33
N LEU A 172 -20.73 -3.14 10.96
CA LEU A 172 -20.83 -3.02 12.42
C LEU A 172 -22.11 -3.67 12.97
N ILE A 173 -23.22 -3.57 12.24
CA ILE A 173 -24.51 -4.17 12.62
C ILE A 173 -24.51 -5.69 12.49
N LYS A 174 -23.91 -6.25 11.44
CA LYS A 174 -23.97 -7.69 11.14
C LYS A 174 -22.74 -8.46 11.57
N GLY A 175 -21.61 -7.77 11.78
CA GLY A 175 -20.31 -8.41 11.90
C GLY A 175 -19.89 -9.10 10.60
N ARG A 176 -18.91 -9.98 10.71
CA ARG A 176 -18.42 -10.86 9.64
C ARG A 176 -18.12 -12.24 10.22
N LYS A 177 -19.02 -13.20 10.00
CA LYS A 177 -18.80 -14.60 10.37
C LYS A 177 -17.51 -15.12 9.72
N GLY A 178 -16.83 -16.01 10.44
CA GLY A 178 -15.49 -16.49 10.05
C GLY A 178 -14.36 -15.52 10.41
N THR A 179 -14.66 -14.40 11.08
CA THR A 179 -13.67 -13.44 11.57
C THR A 179 -13.95 -13.05 13.03
N PRO A 180 -12.97 -12.46 13.75
CA PRO A 180 -13.22 -11.87 15.08
C PRO A 180 -14.14 -10.64 15.08
N MET A 181 -14.51 -10.10 13.91
CA MET A 181 -15.38 -8.94 13.78
C MET A 181 -16.84 -9.34 13.99
N VAL A 182 -17.33 -9.22 15.22
CA VAL A 182 -18.71 -9.59 15.61
C VAL A 182 -19.71 -8.45 15.33
N SER A 183 -21.00 -8.75 15.48
CA SER A 183 -22.03 -7.71 15.51
C SER A 183 -21.88 -6.87 16.78
N PHE A 184 -21.82 -5.55 16.61
CA PHE A 184 -21.80 -4.61 17.72
C PHE A 184 -23.20 -4.19 18.18
N LEU A 185 -24.20 -4.35 17.30
CA LEU A 185 -25.61 -4.21 17.69
C LEU A 185 -25.98 -5.31 18.69
N ASP A 186 -25.58 -6.56 18.43
CA ASP A 186 -25.83 -7.69 19.34
C ASP A 186 -25.01 -7.58 20.64
N LYS A 187 -23.92 -6.81 20.63
CA LYS A 187 -23.12 -6.47 21.83
C LYS A 187 -23.69 -5.29 22.63
N GLY A 188 -24.80 -4.71 22.21
CA GLY A 188 -25.49 -3.66 22.95
C GLY A 188 -25.13 -2.23 22.56
N LEU A 189 -24.39 -1.99 21.47
CA LEU A 189 -24.30 -0.64 20.91
C LEU A 189 -25.61 -0.26 20.23
N SER A 190 -26.05 0.98 20.42
CA SER A 190 -27.21 1.51 19.69
C SER A 190 -26.84 1.84 18.23
N GLU A 191 -27.84 1.96 17.35
CA GLU A 191 -27.59 2.44 15.98
C GLU A 191 -26.92 3.82 15.95
N LYS A 192 -27.25 4.68 16.92
CA LYS A 192 -26.61 5.99 17.06
C LYS A 192 -25.12 5.85 17.41
N ASP A 193 -24.76 4.92 18.28
CA ASP A 193 -23.35 4.65 18.60
C ASP A 193 -22.59 4.14 17.37
N ILE A 194 -23.24 3.30 16.56
CA ILE A 194 -22.68 2.83 15.30
C ILE A 194 -22.48 4.00 14.32
N ASP A 195 -23.46 4.89 14.18
CA ASP A 195 -23.34 6.08 13.33
C ASP A 195 -22.21 7.01 13.79
N ASP A 196 -22.04 7.17 15.10
CA ASP A 196 -20.94 7.92 15.71
C ASP A 196 -19.58 7.29 15.36
N ILE A 197 -19.45 5.95 15.44
CA ILE A 197 -18.24 5.21 15.04
C ILE A 197 -17.95 5.39 13.54
N VAL A 198 -18.96 5.29 12.67
CA VAL A 198 -18.79 5.52 11.22
C VAL A 198 -18.26 6.92 10.96
N ALA A 199 -18.83 7.94 11.62
CA ALA A 199 -18.36 9.31 11.52
C ALA A 199 -16.89 9.47 11.96
N TYR A 200 -16.46 8.75 13.00
CA TYR A 200 -15.06 8.75 13.42
C TYR A 200 -14.14 8.06 12.40
N VAL A 201 -14.51 6.90 11.87
CA VAL A 201 -13.74 6.21 10.82
C VAL A 201 -13.55 7.12 9.59
N ARG A 202 -14.57 7.90 9.23
CA ARG A 202 -14.48 8.90 8.15
C ARG A 202 -13.56 10.07 8.43
N SER A 203 -13.35 10.41 9.70
CA SER A 203 -12.40 11.47 10.06
C SER A 203 -10.95 11.15 9.66
N PHE A 204 -10.62 9.88 9.40
CA PHE A 204 -9.30 9.50 8.89
C PHE A 204 -9.02 10.01 7.46
N GLU A 205 -10.05 10.30 6.67
CA GLU A 205 -9.90 10.86 5.31
C GLU A 205 -9.23 12.23 5.33
N THR A 206 -9.58 13.07 6.30
CA THR A 206 -9.02 14.42 6.46
C THR A 206 -7.67 14.43 7.16
N GLN A 207 -7.37 13.41 7.97
CA GLN A 207 -6.06 13.26 8.62
C GLN A 207 -4.99 12.76 7.65
N THR A 208 -5.37 12.02 6.60
CA THR A 208 -4.41 11.42 5.66
C THR A 208 -3.94 12.40 4.58
N THR A 209 -4.78 13.36 4.18
CA THR A 209 -4.45 14.37 3.15
C THR A 209 -3.30 15.29 3.54
N VAL A 210 -3.08 15.51 4.85
CA VAL A 210 -1.98 16.32 5.37
C VAL A 210 -0.61 15.66 5.10
N SER A 211 -0.55 14.32 5.03
CA SER A 211 0.71 13.58 4.87
C SER A 211 1.07 13.28 3.40
N THR A 212 0.09 13.21 2.49
CA THR A 212 0.33 12.88 1.08
C THR A 212 0.75 14.05 0.19
N ASN A 213 0.35 15.28 0.53
CA ASN A 213 0.68 16.44 -0.31
C ASN A 213 2.15 16.87 -0.20
N SER A 214 2.86 16.54 0.89
CA SER A 214 4.29 16.91 1.02
C SER A 214 5.24 16.01 0.23
N LYS A 215 4.77 14.87 -0.31
CA LYS A 215 5.65 13.85 -0.92
C LYS A 215 5.77 13.93 -2.45
N LYS A 216 4.81 14.54 -3.14
CA LYS A 216 4.79 14.58 -4.62
C LYS A 216 5.95 15.40 -5.22
N ASP A 217 6.44 16.39 -4.48
CA ASP A 217 7.49 17.32 -4.93
C ASP A 217 8.90 16.92 -4.45
N GLU A 218 9.03 15.83 -3.68
CA GLU A 218 10.31 15.38 -3.15
C GLU A 218 11.16 14.64 -4.21
N PRO A 219 12.46 14.94 -4.36
CA PRO A 219 13.31 14.29 -5.35
C PRO A 219 13.58 12.82 -4.99
N ALA A 220 13.81 11.97 -6.01
CA ALA A 220 14.13 10.55 -5.80
C ALA A 220 15.55 10.30 -5.27
N VAL A 221 16.46 11.24 -5.55
CA VAL A 221 17.85 11.22 -5.10
C VAL A 221 18.14 12.57 -4.48
N ILE A 222 18.74 12.57 -3.30
CA ILE A 222 19.26 13.78 -2.69
C ILE A 222 20.73 13.91 -3.09
N ILE A 223 21.09 15.10 -3.58
CA ILE A 223 22.43 15.43 -4.09
C ILE A 223 22.92 16.66 -3.34
N LYS A 224 24.12 16.59 -2.77
CA LYS A 224 24.81 17.72 -2.14
C LYS A 224 26.21 17.87 -2.75
N GLU A 225 26.64 19.11 -2.96
CA GLU A 225 27.99 19.42 -3.45
C GLU A 225 28.94 19.56 -2.25
N SER A 226 30.07 18.86 -2.27
CA SER A 226 31.11 18.95 -1.24
C SER A 226 32.09 20.07 -1.58
N PRO A 227 32.50 20.89 -0.61
CA PRO A 227 33.56 21.87 -0.79
C PRO A 227 34.97 21.25 -0.78
N TYR A 228 35.07 19.95 -0.48
CA TYR A 228 36.32 19.22 -0.29
C TYR A 228 36.68 18.34 -1.51
N SER A 229 37.91 17.84 -1.53
CA SER A 229 38.29 16.82 -2.51
C SER A 229 37.57 15.49 -2.25
N LEU A 230 37.50 14.63 -3.27
CA LEU A 230 36.78 13.36 -3.17
C LEU A 230 37.29 12.48 -2.01
N ASP A 231 38.61 12.40 -1.81
CA ASP A 231 39.20 11.59 -0.75
C ASP A 231 38.85 12.16 0.64
N GLU A 232 38.94 13.48 0.82
CA GLU A 232 38.53 14.18 2.04
C GLU A 232 37.05 13.98 2.34
N THR A 233 36.17 14.13 1.34
CA THR A 233 34.72 13.90 1.49
C THR A 233 34.43 12.47 1.92
N VAL A 234 35.10 11.48 1.32
CA VAL A 234 34.92 10.06 1.68
C VAL A 234 35.37 9.78 3.11
N ASP A 235 36.49 10.37 3.54
CA ASP A 235 36.98 10.23 4.91
C ASP A 235 36.08 10.91 5.93
N SER A 236 35.59 12.12 5.65
CA SER A 236 34.59 12.80 6.49
C SER A 236 33.30 11.99 6.58
N LEU A 237 32.81 11.41 5.49
CA LEU A 237 31.63 10.54 5.49
C LEU A 237 31.84 9.28 6.34
N LYS A 238 33.02 8.65 6.27
CA LYS A 238 33.33 7.48 7.13
C LYS A 238 33.24 7.85 8.61
N ASN A 239 33.73 9.02 8.99
CA ASN A 239 33.68 9.50 10.36
C ASN A 239 32.24 9.84 10.79
N ALA A 240 31.49 10.56 9.96
CA ALA A 240 30.09 10.93 10.21
C ALA A 240 29.18 9.70 10.34
N VAL A 241 29.37 8.69 9.50
CA VAL A 241 28.68 7.40 9.60
C VAL A 241 28.87 6.81 11.00
N VAL A 242 30.10 6.75 11.49
CA VAL A 242 30.40 6.14 12.80
C VAL A 242 29.88 7.00 13.95
N SER A 243 30.01 8.33 13.88
CA SER A 243 29.55 9.25 14.93
C SER A 243 28.02 9.19 15.11
N MET A 244 27.29 8.94 14.03
CA MET A 244 25.84 8.78 14.04
C MET A 244 25.37 7.34 14.34
N ASN A 245 26.25 6.51 14.90
CA ASN A 245 25.96 5.13 15.30
C ASN A 245 25.57 4.21 14.12
N PHE A 246 26.06 4.51 12.91
CA PHE A 246 26.05 3.55 11.80
C PHE A 246 27.36 2.78 11.81
N ARG A 247 27.27 1.48 11.56
CA ARG A 247 28.43 0.65 11.31
C ARG A 247 28.87 0.84 9.86
N LEU A 248 30.11 1.25 9.66
CA LEU A 248 30.74 1.20 8.34
C LEU A 248 30.89 -0.26 7.91
N ILE A 249 30.30 -0.62 6.77
CA ILE A 249 30.32 -1.99 6.24
C ILE A 249 31.50 -2.16 5.29
N ARG A 250 31.60 -1.28 4.28
CA ARG A 250 32.71 -1.25 3.32
C ARG A 250 32.74 0.07 2.56
N VAL A 251 33.89 0.39 1.98
CA VAL A 251 34.06 1.48 1.01
C VAL A 251 34.72 0.88 -0.23
N GLN A 252 34.23 1.23 -1.42
CA GLN A 252 34.76 0.71 -2.68
C GLN A 252 34.48 1.67 -3.83
N ASN A 253 35.24 1.57 -4.91
CA ASN A 253 34.89 2.22 -6.17
C ASN A 253 33.57 1.69 -6.72
N LEU A 254 32.86 2.53 -7.49
CA LEU A 254 31.58 2.19 -8.09
C LEU A 254 31.70 1.00 -9.05
N ASP A 255 32.80 0.96 -9.81
CA ASP A 255 33.13 -0.06 -10.79
C ASP A 255 33.99 -1.20 -10.22
N ALA A 256 34.19 -1.24 -8.90
CA ALA A 256 34.93 -2.32 -8.26
C ALA A 256 34.27 -3.68 -8.56
N GLY A 257 35.05 -4.59 -9.15
CA GLY A 257 34.59 -5.90 -9.62
C GLY A 257 34.02 -5.91 -11.05
N LEU A 258 33.89 -4.75 -11.69
CA LEU A 258 33.57 -4.62 -13.12
C LEU A 258 34.82 -4.37 -13.98
N THR A 259 35.89 -3.86 -13.36
CA THR A 259 37.19 -3.58 -14.01
C THR A 259 38.30 -4.45 -13.42
N GLU A 260 39.44 -4.52 -14.12
CA GLU A 260 40.63 -5.18 -13.58
C GLU A 260 41.09 -4.47 -12.30
N LYS A 261 41.53 -5.25 -11.32
CA LYS A 261 42.00 -4.74 -10.03
C LYS A 261 43.09 -3.69 -10.22
N GLY A 262 42.90 -2.50 -9.68
CA GLY A 262 43.79 -1.34 -9.79
C GLY A 262 43.49 -0.40 -10.97
N LYS A 263 42.53 -0.74 -11.84
CA LYS A 263 42.06 0.12 -12.94
C LYS A 263 40.69 0.76 -12.67
N GLU A 264 40.19 0.66 -11.44
CA GLU A 264 38.92 1.23 -11.04
C GLU A 264 38.90 2.76 -11.20
N ASP A 265 37.72 3.31 -11.51
CA ASP A 265 37.52 4.75 -11.54
C ASP A 265 37.54 5.33 -10.13
N LYS A 266 38.66 5.98 -9.80
CA LYS A 266 38.86 6.65 -8.51
C LYS A 266 37.94 7.85 -8.30
N LYS A 267 37.27 8.34 -9.36
CA LYS A 267 36.34 9.46 -9.26
C LYS A 267 34.96 9.06 -8.74
N GLN A 268 34.70 7.77 -8.53
CA GLN A 268 33.38 7.28 -8.15
C GLN A 268 33.52 6.27 -7.01
N VAL A 269 33.10 6.65 -5.82
CA VAL A 269 33.24 5.86 -4.59
C VAL A 269 31.88 5.64 -3.94
N ILE A 270 31.68 4.47 -3.35
CA ILE A 270 30.50 4.11 -2.58
C ILE A 270 30.90 3.84 -1.13
N VAL A 271 30.23 4.50 -0.20
CA VAL A 271 30.29 4.22 1.24
C VAL A 271 29.05 3.41 1.63
N TYR A 272 29.26 2.18 2.06
CA TYR A 272 28.21 1.30 2.57
C TYR A 272 28.21 1.34 4.09
N SER A 273 27.06 1.63 4.68
CA SER A 273 26.87 1.68 6.13
C SER A 273 25.59 0.96 6.54
N CYS A 274 25.37 0.79 7.86
CA CYS A 274 24.12 0.28 8.38
C CYS A 274 23.91 0.70 9.83
N ASN A 275 22.71 1.15 10.17
CA ASN A 275 22.24 1.24 11.55
C ASN A 275 21.33 0.03 11.84
N PHE A 276 21.81 -0.91 12.65
CA PHE A 276 21.10 -2.18 12.87
C PHE A 276 19.77 -2.00 13.64
N ASN A 277 19.64 -0.96 14.47
CA ASN A 277 18.40 -0.70 15.20
C ASN A 277 17.31 -0.18 14.25
N ILE A 278 17.66 0.77 13.38
CA ILE A 278 16.74 1.27 12.36
C ILE A 278 16.42 0.16 11.37
N LEU A 279 17.42 -0.64 10.98
CA LEU A 279 17.24 -1.76 10.08
C LEU A 279 16.27 -2.82 10.63
N ASP A 280 16.46 -3.27 11.87
CA ASP A 280 15.61 -4.28 12.49
C ASP A 280 14.15 -3.80 12.59
N ARG A 281 13.95 -2.53 12.99
CA ARG A 281 12.63 -1.88 12.97
C ARG A 281 12.04 -1.88 11.56
N ALA A 282 12.85 -1.57 10.55
CA ALA A 282 12.38 -1.44 9.18
C ALA A 282 11.96 -2.76 8.55
N LEU A 283 12.77 -3.82 8.72
CA LEU A 283 12.47 -5.15 8.20
C LEU A 283 11.22 -5.76 8.86
N LYS A 284 10.94 -5.41 10.12
CA LYS A 284 9.71 -5.83 10.81
C LYS A 284 8.45 -5.19 10.21
N ILE A 285 8.53 -3.95 9.74
CA ILE A 285 7.43 -3.26 9.07
C ILE A 285 7.26 -3.81 7.64
N ASP A 286 8.35 -3.87 6.89
CA ASP A 286 8.37 -4.39 5.52
C ASP A 286 9.70 -5.06 5.17
N PRO A 287 9.73 -6.39 4.94
CA PRO A 287 10.96 -7.08 4.59
C PRO A 287 11.53 -6.63 3.23
N ARG A 288 10.73 -6.02 2.35
CA ARG A 288 11.18 -5.51 1.04
C ARG A 288 12.16 -4.34 1.15
N VAL A 289 12.25 -3.69 2.32
CA VAL A 289 13.30 -2.72 2.63
C VAL A 289 14.70 -3.32 2.40
N GLY A 290 14.84 -4.65 2.54
CA GLY A 290 16.06 -5.39 2.25
C GLY A 290 16.65 -5.16 0.86
N LEU A 291 15.83 -4.77 -0.12
CA LEU A 291 16.28 -4.49 -1.50
C LEU A 291 17.19 -3.26 -1.59
N PHE A 292 17.21 -2.39 -0.57
CA PHE A 292 17.99 -1.16 -0.53
C PHE A 292 19.09 -1.21 0.53
N LEU A 293 19.41 -2.41 1.02
CA LEU A 293 20.46 -2.62 2.00
C LEU A 293 21.73 -3.20 1.36
N PRO A 294 22.92 -2.88 1.91
CA PRO A 294 23.16 -1.91 2.98
C PRO A 294 22.87 -0.47 2.55
N CYS A 295 22.74 0.41 3.53
CA CYS A 295 22.62 1.85 3.29
C CYS A 295 23.80 2.34 2.44
N ARG A 296 23.51 3.14 1.41
CA ARG A 296 24.47 3.52 0.37
C ARG A 296 24.54 5.02 0.21
N ILE A 297 25.75 5.57 0.32
CA ILE A 297 26.09 6.93 -0.09
C ILE A 297 27.11 6.82 -1.24
N THR A 298 26.88 7.54 -2.33
CA THR A 298 27.77 7.56 -3.50
C THR A 298 28.42 8.93 -3.60
N VAL A 299 29.74 8.96 -3.74
CA VAL A 299 30.53 10.17 -3.94
C VAL A 299 31.10 10.13 -5.36
N VAL A 300 30.84 11.15 -6.16
CA VAL A 300 31.29 11.25 -7.55
C VAL A 300 32.00 12.58 -7.78
N GLN A 301 33.16 12.54 -8.42
CA GLN A 301 33.82 13.74 -8.93
C GLN A 301 33.53 13.90 -10.43
N HIS A 302 32.84 14.97 -10.79
CA HIS A 302 32.46 15.29 -12.16
C HIS A 302 32.60 16.80 -12.42
N ASP A 303 33.19 17.19 -13.54
CA ASP A 303 33.41 18.59 -13.93
C ASP A 303 34.04 19.48 -12.84
N GLY A 304 35.02 18.92 -12.11
CA GLY A 304 35.72 19.61 -11.03
C GLY A 304 34.92 19.75 -9.73
N LYS A 305 33.67 19.25 -9.69
CA LYS A 305 32.81 19.23 -8.50
C LYS A 305 32.78 17.85 -7.87
N VAL A 306 32.62 17.80 -6.55
CA VAL A 306 32.42 16.56 -5.79
C VAL A 306 30.97 16.50 -5.33
N LEU A 307 30.24 15.47 -5.74
CA LEU A 307 28.82 15.29 -5.47
C LEU A 307 28.63 14.10 -4.53
N VAL A 308 27.90 14.31 -3.44
CA VAL A 308 27.46 13.28 -2.50
C VAL A 308 25.98 12.99 -2.75
N MET A 309 25.66 11.72 -3.00
CA MET A 309 24.34 11.30 -3.47
C MET A 309 23.83 10.10 -2.68
N PHE A 310 22.54 10.10 -2.34
CA PHE A 310 21.86 8.95 -1.75
C PHE A 310 20.39 8.89 -2.20
N ALA A 311 19.83 7.69 -2.19
CA ALA A 311 18.41 7.49 -2.50
C ALA A 311 17.56 8.14 -1.41
N ASN A 312 16.58 8.98 -1.78
CA ASN A 312 15.72 9.66 -0.82
C ASN A 312 14.82 8.64 -0.10
N PRO A 313 14.98 8.42 1.22
CA PRO A 313 14.18 7.43 1.93
C PRO A 313 12.68 7.72 1.88
N LEU A 314 12.26 8.99 1.74
CA LEU A 314 10.84 9.34 1.61
C LEU A 314 10.18 8.69 0.40
N ARG A 315 10.92 8.47 -0.69
CA ARG A 315 10.40 7.79 -1.89
C ARG A 315 10.31 6.27 -1.76
N MET A 316 10.98 5.68 -0.76
CA MET A 316 10.95 4.22 -0.56
C MET A 316 9.56 3.75 -0.12
N SER A 317 8.87 4.51 0.73
CA SER A 317 7.50 4.19 1.17
C SER A 317 6.52 4.05 -0.01
N GLU A 318 6.65 4.93 -1.01
CA GLU A 318 5.85 4.90 -2.24
C GLU A 318 6.19 3.69 -3.10
N LEU A 319 7.49 3.38 -3.27
CA LEU A 319 7.94 2.23 -4.04
C LEU A 319 7.36 0.91 -3.50
N PHE A 320 7.28 0.79 -2.17
CA PHE A 320 6.71 -0.38 -1.52
C PHE A 320 5.19 -0.31 -1.38
N ASN A 321 4.58 0.83 -1.71
CA ASN A 321 3.18 1.10 -1.42
C ASN A 321 2.89 0.80 0.06
N ASN A 322 3.75 1.25 0.98
CA ASN A 322 3.68 0.99 2.42
C ASN A 322 3.84 2.27 3.25
N SER A 323 2.72 2.88 3.66
CA SER A 323 2.68 4.12 4.44
C SER A 323 3.06 3.91 5.91
N GLU A 324 3.14 2.67 6.41
CA GLU A 324 3.69 2.42 7.75
C GLU A 324 5.19 2.74 7.81
N LEU A 325 5.87 2.73 6.65
CA LEU A 325 7.25 3.16 6.55
C LEU A 325 7.41 4.69 6.63
N ASP A 326 6.34 5.49 6.46
CA ASP A 326 6.44 6.93 6.25
C ASP A 326 7.23 7.67 7.33
N ASN A 327 6.90 7.40 8.60
CA ASN A 327 7.58 8.02 9.73
C ASN A 327 9.06 7.62 9.80
N MET A 328 9.37 6.37 9.49
CA MET A 328 10.73 5.86 9.53
C MET A 328 11.54 6.30 8.31
N CYS A 329 10.89 6.45 7.15
CA CYS A 329 11.48 7.07 5.97
C CYS A 329 11.78 8.55 6.23
N ALA A 330 10.92 9.27 6.95
CA ALA A 330 11.18 10.64 7.37
C ALA A 330 12.34 10.72 8.39
N GLU A 331 12.35 9.83 9.40
CA GLU A 331 13.45 9.67 10.36
C GLU A 331 14.78 9.39 9.64
N LEU A 332 14.78 8.40 8.72
CA LEU A 332 15.96 8.04 7.91
C LEU A 332 16.43 9.20 7.03
N LYS A 333 15.51 9.96 6.41
CA LYS A 333 15.88 11.14 5.62
C LYS A 333 16.62 12.16 6.49
N SER A 334 16.06 12.53 7.65
CA SER A 334 16.70 13.49 8.57
C SER A 334 18.10 13.03 8.96
N VAL A 335 18.23 11.77 9.37
CA VAL A 335 19.51 11.19 9.77
C VAL A 335 20.54 11.22 8.64
N TYR A 336 20.14 10.92 7.40
CA TYR A 336 21.06 11.00 6.27
C TYR A 336 21.44 12.43 5.89
N GLU A 337 20.48 13.36 5.94
CA GLU A 337 20.74 14.76 5.66
C GLU A 337 21.73 15.35 6.66
N GLU A 338 21.50 15.10 7.96
CA GLU A 338 22.40 15.47 9.06
C GLU A 338 23.77 14.79 8.92
N MET A 339 23.83 13.50 8.57
CA MET A 339 25.09 12.77 8.36
C MET A 339 25.94 13.39 7.25
N ILE A 340 25.30 13.78 6.15
CA ILE A 340 26.00 14.39 5.04
C ILE A 340 26.35 15.83 5.37
N ASP A 341 25.47 16.59 6.03
CA ASP A 341 25.80 17.94 6.48
C ASP A 341 27.03 17.92 7.39
N GLU A 342 27.06 17.04 8.40
CA GLU A 342 28.23 16.85 9.28
C GLU A 342 29.50 16.50 8.51
N ALA A 343 29.40 15.68 7.45
CA ALA A 343 30.55 15.32 6.62
C ALA A 343 31.01 16.44 5.66
N LEU A 344 30.18 17.45 5.44
CA LEU A 344 30.41 18.56 4.53
C LEU A 344 30.66 19.89 5.24
N LEU A 345 30.49 19.95 6.56
CA LEU A 345 30.99 21.01 7.43
C LEU A 345 32.50 21.10 7.35
#